data_AF-A0A9D7GP64-F1
#
_entry.id   AF-A0A9D7GP64-F1
#
_cell.length_a   1.000
_cell.length_b   1.000
_cell.length_c   1.000
_cell.angle_alpha   90.00
_cell.angle_beta   90.00
_cell.angle_gamma   90.00
#
_symmetry.space_group_name_H-M   'P 1'
#
loop_
_entity.id
_entity.type
_entity.pdbx_description
1 polymer ?
#
loop_
_entity_poly.entity_id
_entity_poly.type
_entity_poly.pdbx_seq_one_letter_code
_entity_poly.pdbx_strand_id
1 'polypeptide(L)'
;MSRYMSYSEQAMRNAYKRGFEFSAFNWELIKDHCSDELILAFDPSYIFKSGKHTEGLDYFWSGQDQKAKKGLEFGCLAVVDVKNIPCWQQVCR
;
A
#
# COMPACT_ATOMS: atom_id res chain seq x y z
N MET A 1 -2.50 -17.67 -16.00
CA MET A 1 -2.42 -17.67 -14.52
C MET A 1 -2.36 -19.07 -13.89
N SER A 2 -2.68 -20.16 -14.60
CA SER A 2 -2.62 -21.53 -14.06
C SER A 2 -1.23 -22.05 -13.67
N ARG A 3 -0.15 -21.33 -14.01
CA ARG A 3 1.23 -21.73 -13.68
C ARG A 3 1.61 -21.47 -12.23
N TYR A 4 0.98 -20.48 -11.59
CA TYR A 4 1.34 -20.02 -10.24
C TYR A 4 0.18 -20.02 -9.25
N MET A 5 -1.07 -20.06 -9.73
CA MET A 5 -2.25 -20.01 -8.86
C MET A 5 -3.42 -20.77 -9.49
N SER A 6 -4.20 -21.46 -8.65
CA SER A 6 -5.38 -22.23 -9.06
C SER A 6 -6.60 -21.36 -9.39
N TYR A 7 -6.57 -20.07 -9.02
CA TYR A 7 -7.66 -19.13 -9.23
C TYR A 7 -7.61 -18.48 -10.63
N SER A 8 -8.79 -18.20 -11.18
CA SER A 8 -8.93 -17.43 -12.42
C SER A 8 -8.69 -15.93 -12.18
N GLU A 9 -8.27 -15.20 -13.22
CA GLU A 9 -8.14 -13.74 -13.15
C GLU A 9 -9.45 -13.08 -12.69
N GLN A 10 -10.58 -13.60 -13.19
CA GLN A 10 -11.90 -13.12 -12.83
C GLN A 10 -12.20 -13.28 -11.34
N ALA A 11 -11.80 -14.40 -10.74
CA ALA A 11 -11.95 -14.62 -9.31
C ALA A 11 -11.13 -13.62 -8.49
N MET A 12 -9.87 -13.36 -8.87
CA MET A 12 -9.03 -12.35 -8.22
C MET A 12 -9.62 -10.96 -8.37
N ARG A 13 -10.04 -10.57 -9.59
CA ARG A 13 -10.67 -9.27 -9.85
C ARG A 13 -11.94 -9.07 -9.01
N ASN A 14 -12.76 -10.11 -8.89
CA ASN A 14 -13.96 -10.07 -8.06
C ASN A 14 -13.62 -10.02 -6.57
N ALA A 15 -12.56 -10.68 -6.11
CA ALA A 15 -12.09 -10.59 -4.73
C ALA A 15 -11.60 -9.17 -4.40
N TYR A 16 -10.80 -8.55 -5.27
CA TYR A 16 -10.34 -7.16 -5.10
C TYR A 16 -11.46 -6.12 -5.17
N LYS A 17 -12.61 -6.45 -5.81
CA LYS A 17 -13.80 -5.59 -5.79
C LYS A 17 -14.56 -5.66 -4.48
N ARG A 18 -14.35 -6.68 -3.65
CA ARG A 18 -14.95 -6.74 -2.31
C ARG A 18 -14.21 -5.77 -1.41
N GLY A 19 -14.95 -5.00 -0.61
CA GLY A 19 -14.34 -4.20 0.45
C GLY A 19 -13.62 -5.09 1.44
N PHE A 20 -12.47 -4.64 1.91
CA PHE A 20 -11.69 -5.32 2.95
C PHE A 20 -11.25 -4.27 3.98
N GLU A 21 -11.47 -4.57 5.25
CA GLU A 21 -11.11 -3.70 6.38
C GLU A 21 -9.62 -3.85 6.69
N PHE A 22 -8.77 -3.25 5.86
CA PHE A 22 -7.31 -3.30 6.02
C PHE A 22 -6.84 -2.74 7.37
N SER A 23 -7.51 -1.70 7.88
CA SER A 23 -7.18 -1.08 9.17
C SER A 23 -7.34 -2.06 10.34
N ALA A 24 -8.50 -2.73 10.43
CA ALA A 24 -8.78 -3.71 11.46
C ALA A 24 -7.84 -4.92 11.34
N PHE A 25 -7.64 -5.43 10.13
CA PHE A 25 -6.73 -6.54 9.88
C PHE A 25 -5.28 -6.23 10.28
N ASN A 26 -4.76 -5.08 9.86
CA ASN A 26 -3.41 -4.64 10.20
C ASN A 26 -3.26 -4.39 11.71
N TRP A 27 -4.30 -3.87 12.36
CA TRP A 27 -4.30 -3.62 13.81
C TRP A 27 -4.18 -4.92 14.61
N GLU A 28 -4.95 -5.94 14.24
CA GLU A 28 -4.84 -7.26 14.87
C GLU A 28 -3.46 -7.89 14.62
N LEU A 29 -2.90 -7.76 13.41
CA LEU A 29 -1.53 -8.21 13.12
C LEU A 29 -0.48 -7.51 13.98
N ILE A 30 -0.59 -6.20 14.18
CA ILE A 30 0.35 -5.44 15.02
C ILE A 30 0.25 -5.90 16.47
N LYS A 31 -0.96 -6.12 17.00
CA LYS A 31 -1.13 -6.63 18.38
C LYS A 31 -0.52 -8.02 18.57
N ASP A 32 -0.69 -8.90 17.59
CA ASP A 32 -0.26 -10.30 17.71
C ASP A 32 1.26 -10.44 17.56
N HIS A 33 1.90 -9.56 16.79
CA HIS A 33 3.30 -9.74 16.38
C HIS A 33 4.27 -8.64 16.83
N CYS A 34 3.80 -7.48 17.27
CA CYS A 34 4.66 -6.36 17.66
C CYS A 34 4.60 -6.08 19.16
N SER A 35 5.69 -5.52 19.69
CA SER A 35 5.80 -5.06 21.07
C SER A 35 5.20 -3.66 21.28
N ASP A 36 5.28 -3.14 22.51
CA ASP A 36 4.71 -1.83 22.89
C ASP A 36 5.43 -0.63 22.26
N GLU A 37 6.69 -0.79 21.82
CA GLU A 37 7.49 0.30 21.26
C GLU A 37 7.50 0.25 19.73
N LEU A 38 6.63 1.06 19.12
CA LEU A 38 6.39 1.08 17.69
C LEU A 38 6.72 2.42 17.05
N ILE A 39 7.35 2.39 15.89
CA ILE A 39 7.59 3.54 15.02
C ILE A 39 6.69 3.41 13.79
N LEU A 40 5.96 4.48 13.49
CA LEU A 40 5.17 4.59 12.27
C LEU A 40 6.01 5.29 11.20
N ALA A 41 6.33 4.57 10.13
CA ALA A 41 7.00 5.13 8.96
C ALA A 41 5.97 5.34 7.85
N PHE A 42 5.93 6.55 7.31
CA PHE A 42 5.09 6.90 6.17
C PHE A 42 5.96 7.43 5.03
N ASP A 43 5.87 6.78 3.87
CA ASP A 43 6.61 7.16 2.67
C ASP A 43 5.65 7.33 1.48
N PRO A 44 5.26 8.58 1.15
CA PRO A 44 4.46 8.87 -0.02
C PRO A 44 5.31 8.88 -1.28
N SER A 45 4.81 8.25 -2.33
CA SER A 45 5.48 8.18 -3.62
C SER A 45 4.53 8.52 -4.77
N TYR A 46 5.06 9.28 -5.73
CA TYR A 46 4.32 9.73 -6.91
C TYR A 46 4.45 8.74 -8.07
N ILE A 47 3.33 8.36 -8.67
CA ILE A 47 3.28 7.58 -9.93
C ILE A 47 2.66 8.43 -11.03
N PHE A 48 3.42 8.55 -12.12
CA PHE A 48 2.87 9.05 -13.36
C PHE A 48 1.95 8.02 -14.01
N LYS A 49 0.70 8.42 -14.31
CA LYS A 49 -0.23 7.59 -15.08
C LYS A 49 -0.71 8.33 -16.33
N SER A 50 -0.46 7.73 -17.50
CA SER A 50 -1.00 8.21 -18.76
C SER A 50 -2.43 7.69 -18.93
N GLY A 51 -3.42 8.58 -18.80
CA GLY A 51 -4.83 8.26 -19.03
C GLY A 51 -5.78 9.25 -18.38
N LYS A 52 -6.99 9.41 -18.94
CA LYS A 52 -8.05 10.28 -18.39
C LYS A 52 -9.08 9.54 -17.54
N HIS A 53 -9.11 8.21 -17.60
CA HIS A 53 -10.15 7.35 -16.99
C HIS A 53 -9.63 6.57 -15.77
N THR A 54 -8.58 7.04 -15.10
CA THR A 54 -8.14 6.45 -13.84
C THR A 54 -8.81 7.21 -12.70
N GLU A 55 -9.58 6.53 -11.86
CA GLU A 55 -10.17 7.13 -10.66
C GLU A 55 -9.07 7.51 -9.66
N GLY A 56 -9.28 8.58 -8.89
CA GLY A 56 -8.31 9.06 -7.89
C GLY A 56 -7.13 9.88 -8.45
N LEU A 57 -7.18 10.31 -9.73
CA LEU A 57 -6.17 11.20 -10.29
C LEU A 57 -6.28 12.61 -9.69
N ASP A 58 -5.19 13.08 -9.09
CA ASP A 58 -5.05 14.45 -8.60
C ASP A 58 -3.63 14.99 -8.86
N TYR A 59 -3.32 16.18 -8.36
CA TYR A 59 -2.03 16.84 -8.47
C TYR A 59 -1.18 16.54 -7.25
N PHE A 60 -0.08 15.81 -7.47
CA PHE A 60 0.86 15.40 -6.43
C PHE A 60 2.27 15.87 -6.76
N TRP A 61 3.10 16.05 -5.74
CA TRP A 61 4.46 16.56 -5.92
C TRP A 61 5.37 15.51 -6.57
N SER A 62 5.92 15.81 -7.75
CA SER A 62 6.97 14.99 -8.37
C SER A 62 8.33 15.50 -7.93
N GLY A 63 9.05 14.71 -7.13
CA GLY A 63 10.43 15.01 -6.72
C GLY A 63 11.40 15.09 -7.90
N GLN A 64 11.17 14.31 -8.97
CA GLN A 64 12.00 14.35 -10.17
C GLN A 64 11.89 15.69 -10.92
N ASP A 65 10.69 16.26 -10.98
CA ASP A 65 10.41 17.45 -11.79
C ASP A 65 10.27 18.73 -10.96
N GLN A 66 10.41 18.61 -9.63
CA GLN A 66 10.27 19.71 -8.67
C GLN A 66 8.96 20.49 -8.87
N LYS A 67 7.88 19.79 -9.22
CA LYS A 67 6.57 20.40 -9.47
C LYS A 67 5.43 19.43 -9.19
N ALA A 68 4.28 19.99 -8.83
CA ALA A 68 3.03 19.23 -8.78
C ALA A 68 2.62 18.78 -10.20
N LYS A 69 2.47 17.47 -10.39
CA LYS A 69 2.03 16.86 -11.64
C LYS A 69 0.77 16.05 -11.40
N LYS A 70 -0.05 15.99 -12.45
CA LYS A 70 -1.24 15.13 -12.45
C LYS A 70 -0.81 13.66 -12.48
N GLY A 71 -1.22 12.90 -11.48
CA GLY A 71 -0.91 11.48 -11.36
C GLY A 71 -1.63 10.85 -10.18
N LEU A 72 -1.04 9.78 -9.65
CA LEU A 72 -1.50 9.12 -8.44
C LEU A 72 -0.39 9.22 -7.39
N GLU A 73 -0.79 9.33 -6.13
CA GLU A 73 0.10 9.15 -4.99
C GLU A 73 -0.27 7.86 -4.29
N PHE A 74 0.74 7.10 -3.90
CA PHE A 74 0.59 5.93 -3.05
C PHE A 74 1.43 6.16 -1.80
N GLY A 75 0.80 6.05 -0.64
CA GLY A 75 1.46 6.16 0.65
C GLY A 75 1.77 4.78 1.19
N CYS A 76 3.05 4.47 1.36
CA CYS A 76 3.45 3.27 2.10
C CYS A 76 3.43 3.59 3.60
N LEU A 77 2.53 2.94 4.34
CA LEU A 77 2.54 2.99 5.80
C LEU A 77 3.14 1.69 6.33
N ALA A 78 4.19 1.81 7.14
CA ALA A 78 4.86 0.70 7.80
C ALA A 78 4.93 0.93 9.31
N VAL A 79 4.77 -0.15 10.07
CA VAL A 79 4.98 -0.16 11.52
C VAL A 79 6.26 -0.93 11.79
N VAL A 80 7.17 -0.33 12.55
CA VAL A 80 8.47 -0.90 12.91
C VAL A 80 8.51 -1.09 14.41
N ASP A 81 8.66 -2.34 14.86
CA ASP A 81 8.89 -2.67 16.25
C ASP A 81 10.35 -2.41 16.62
N VAL A 82 10.58 -1.59 17.64
CA VAL A 82 11.93 -1.19 18.09
C VAL A 82 12.63 -2.34 18.82
N LYS A 83 11.88 -3.21 19.50
CA LYS A 83 12.44 -4.32 20.29
C LYS A 83 12.71 -5.54 19.43
N ASN A 84 11.86 -5.77 18.44
CA ASN A 84 12.06 -6.80 17.43
C ASN A 84 12.40 -6.15 16.09
N ILE A 85 13.69 -5.89 15.85
CA ILE A 85 14.16 -5.47 14.52
C ILE A 85 14.69 -6.70 13.76
N PRO A 86 13.86 -7.51 13.08
CA PRO A 86 14.25 -8.15 11.85
C PRO A 86 13.76 -7.28 10.68
N CYS A 87 14.65 -6.99 9.74
CA CYS A 87 14.57 -6.00 8.65
C CYS A 87 13.43 -6.12 7.60
N TRP A 88 12.17 -6.37 7.97
CA TRP A 88 11.08 -6.61 7.01
C TRP A 88 10.11 -5.42 6.91
N GLN A 89 10.11 -4.73 5.77
CA GLN A 89 9.11 -3.74 5.39
C GLN A 89 7.82 -4.43 4.90
N GLN A 90 6.66 -4.01 5.42
CA GLN A 90 5.35 -4.31 4.84
C GLN A 90 4.76 -3.05 4.18
N VAL A 91 4.29 -3.20 2.94
CA VAL A 91 3.69 -2.13 2.13
C VAL A 91 2.18 -2.11 2.35
N CYS A 92 1.66 -1.05 2.97
CA CYS A 92 0.21 -0.75 2.94
C CYS A 92 -0.15 0.03 1.66
N ARG A 93 -1.36 -0.21 1.14
CA ARG A 93 -1.89 0.34 -0.12
C ARG A 93 -3.02 1.32 0.13
#